data_AF-A0A3C1USY0-F1
#
_entry.id   AF-A0A3C1USY0-F1
#
_cell.length_a   1.000
_cell.length_b   1.000
_cell.length_c   1.000
_cell.angle_alpha   90.00
_cell.angle_beta   90.00
_cell.angle_gamma   90.00
#
_symmetry.space_group_name_H-M   'P 1'
#
loop_
_entity.id
_entity.type
_entity.pdbx_description
1 polymer ?
#
loop_
_entity_poly.entity_id
_entity_poly.type
_entity_poly.pdbx_seq_one_letter_code
_entity_poly.pdbx_strand_id
1 'polypeptide(L)' 'GQGRTVITIAHRLSTVQKADKILVLEKGVVVETGTHKQLLGQNGRYLDLWTLQRSEQAA' A
#
# COMPACT_ATOMS: atom_id res chain seq x y z
N GLY A 1 4.39 16.03 11.62
CA GLY A 1 4.04 15.72 13.02
C GLY A 1 5.09 14.80 13.60
N GLN A 2 6.26 15.33 13.93
CA GLN A 2 7.33 14.53 14.54
C GLN A 2 6.86 14.00 15.91
N GLY A 3 7.05 12.71 16.16
CA GLY A 3 6.76 12.06 17.45
C GLY A 3 5.37 11.44 17.63
N ARG A 4 4.53 11.34 16.58
CA ARG A 4 3.22 10.68 16.67
C ARG A 4 3.15 9.45 15.76
N THR A 5 2.59 8.36 16.28
CA THR A 5 2.20 7.20 15.46
C THR A 5 0.91 7.53 14.74
N VAL A 6 0.90 7.37 13.41
CA VAL A 6 -0.27 7.61 12.57
C VAL A 6 -0.63 6.30 11.87
N ILE A 7 -1.90 5.92 11.96
CA ILE A 7 -2.46 4.78 11.23
C ILE A 7 -3.42 5.33 10.20
N THR A 8 -3.13 5.05 8.92
CA THR A 8 -3.96 5.48 7.79
C THR A 8 -4.52 4.27 7.08
N ILE A 9 -5.84 4.17 7.00
CA ILE A 9 -6.56 3.17 6.20
C ILE A 9 -7.09 3.88 4.97
N ALA A 10 -6.72 3.42 3.79
CA ALA A 10 -7.09 4.08 2.54
C ALA A 10 -7.50 3.08 1.47
N HIS A 11 -8.50 3.46 0.67
CA HIS A 11 -8.83 2.76 -0.56
C HIS A 11 -7.85 3.06 -1.69
N ARG A 12 -7.22 4.25 -1.69
CA ARG A 12 -6.25 4.69 -2.69
C ARG A 12 -4.82 4.41 -2.24
N LEU A 13 -4.05 3.69 -3.05
CA LEU A 13 -2.66 3.36 -2.74
C LEU A 13 -1.75 4.61 -2.74
N SER A 14 -2.09 5.65 -3.51
CA SER A 14 -1.34 6.92 -3.52
C SER A 14 -1.33 7.62 -2.16
N THR A 15 -2.37 7.42 -1.34
CA THR A 15 -2.46 7.98 0.02
C THR A 15 -1.46 7.34 0.98
N VAL A 16 -1.18 6.04 0.82
CA VAL A 16 -0.29 5.27 1.71
C VAL A 16 1.13 5.16 1.19
N GLN A 17 1.41 5.64 -0.03
CA GLN A 17 2.72 5.53 -0.68
C GLN A 17 3.90 6.06 0.16
N LYS A 18 3.65 7.11 0.97
CA LYS A 18 4.67 7.76 1.82
C LYS A 18 4.74 7.20 3.24
N ALA A 19 3.99 6.14 3.55
CA ALA A 19 4.02 5.55 4.88
C ALA A 19 5.38 4.87 5.14
N ASP A 20 5.86 4.98 6.39
CA ASP A 20 7.07 4.29 6.84
C ASP A 20 6.90 2.77 6.79
N LYS A 21 5.66 2.29 6.95
CA LYS A 21 5.26 0.88 6.86
C LYS A 21 3.85 0.75 6.32
N ILE A 22 3.67 -0.13 5.34
CA ILE A 22 2.39 -0.48 4.74
C ILE A 22 2.08 -1.93 5.10
N LEU A 23 0.83 -2.20 5.46
CA LEU A 23 0.30 -3.54 5.68
C LEU A 23 -0.79 -3.80 4.64
N VAL A 24 -0.67 -4.90 3.90
CA VAL A 24 -1.70 -5.33 2.96
C VAL A 24 -2.57 -6.37 3.65
N LEU A 25 -3.86 -6.09 3.74
CA LEU A 25 -4.85 -6.98 4.32
C LEU A 25 -5.64 -7.67 3.21
N GLU A 26 -5.80 -8.98 3.33
CA GLU A 26 -6.68 -9.76 2.48
C GLU A 26 -7.39 -10.81 3.34
N LYS A 27 -8.72 -10.90 3.23
CA LYS A 27 -9.54 -11.85 4.01
C LYS A 27 -9.28 -11.82 5.53
N GLY A 28 -9.00 -10.64 6.08
CA GLY A 28 -8.76 -10.44 7.51
C GLY A 28 -7.36 -10.80 8.01
N VAL A 29 -6.44 -11.16 7.11
CA VAL A 29 -5.03 -11.46 7.46
C VAL A 29 -4.07 -10.50 6.77
N VAL A 30 -2.94 -10.22 7.41
CA VAL A 30 -1.84 -9.46 6.80
C VAL A 30 -1.08 -10.38 5.87
N VAL A 31 -1.19 -10.14 4.57
CA VAL A 31 -0.52 -10.95 3.54
C VAL A 31 0.84 -10.40 3.15
N GLU A 32 1.03 -9.08 3.24
CA GLU A 32 2.30 -8.42 2.94
C GLU A 32 2.56 -7.25 3.88
N THR A 33 3.84 -6.93 4.08
CA THR A 33 4.27 -5.79 4.91
C THR A 33 5.61 -5.25 4.43
N GLY A 34 5.73 -3.93 4.34
CA GLY A 34 6.97 -3.27 3.97
C GLY A 34 6.78 -1.81 3.60
N THR A 35 7.83 -1.19 3.07
CA THR A 35 7.74 0.12 2.41
C THR A 35 7.14 -0.05 1.02
N HIS A 36 6.61 1.03 0.44
CA HIS A 36 6.12 1.05 -0.94
C HIS A 36 7.13 0.44 -1.94
N LYS A 37 8.41 0.80 -1.84
CA LYS A 37 9.46 0.29 -2.73
C LYS A 37 9.69 -1.20 -2.58
N GLN A 38 9.71 -1.72 -1.35
CA GLN A 38 9.88 -3.14 -1.08
C GLN A 38 8.70 -3.95 -1.64
N LEU A 39 7.49 -3.48 -1.40
CA LEU A 39 6.27 -4.17 -1.83
C LEU A 39 6.11 -4.20 -3.36
N LEU A 40 6.49 -3.13 -4.06
CA LEU A 40 6.55 -3.15 -5.53
C LEU A 40 7.56 -4.17 -6.08
N GLY A 41 8.67 -4.40 -5.38
CA GLY A 41 9.69 -5.37 -5.78
C GLY A 41 9.34 -6.82 -5.47
N GLN A 42 8.33 -7.08 -4.64
CA GLN A 42 7.92 -8.43 -4.24
C GLN A 42 6.99 -9.10 -5.27
N ASN A 43 6.53 -8.36 -6.29
CA ASN A 43 5.62 -8.85 -7.33
C ASN A 43 4.38 -9.58 -6.77
N GLY A 44 3.86 -9.06 -5.65
CA GLY A 44 2.73 -9.63 -4.91
C GLY A 44 1.45 -8.78 -5.00
N ARG A 45 0.52 -9.01 -4.05
CA ARG A 45 -0.80 -8.40 -3.97
C ARG A 45 -0.76 -6.88 -3.98
N TYR A 46 0.24 -6.27 -3.34
CA TYR A 46 0.40 -4.81 -3.37
C TYR A 46 0.61 -4.28 -4.80
N LEU A 47 1.43 -4.97 -5.59
CA LEU A 47 1.73 -4.57 -6.98
C LEU A 47 0.50 -4.73 -7.88
N ASP A 48 -0.28 -5.80 -7.70
CA ASP A 48 -1.52 -6.01 -8.44
C ASP A 48 -2.50 -4.87 -8.20
N LEU A 49 -2.72 -4.50 -6.93
CA LEU A 49 -3.57 -3.38 -6.54
C LEU A 49 -3.06 -2.05 -7.11
N TRP A 50 -1.75 -1.84 -7.09
CA TRP A 50 -1.11 -0.63 -7.59
C TRP A 50 -1.32 -0.47 -9.11
N THR A 51 -1.15 -1.56 -9.85
CA THR A 51 -1.33 -1.57 -11.30
C THR A 51 -2.77 -1.29 -11.69
N LEU A 52 -3.73 -1.94 -11.00
CA LEU A 52 -5.16 -1.75 -11.23
C LEU A 52 -5.57 -0.28 -11.02
N GLN A 53 -5.17 0.33 -9.92
CA GLN A 53 -5.51 1.73 -9.63
C GLN A 53 -4.85 2.71 -10.59
N ARG A 54 -3.65 2.42 -11.10
CA ARG A 54 -3.02 3.25 -12.14
C ARG A 54 -3.76 3.16 -13.47
N SER A 55 -4.27 1.99 -13.85
CA SER A 55 -5.06 1.86 -15.08
C SER A 55 -6.40 2.60 -14.99
N GLU A 56 -7.06 2.60 -13.83
CA GLU A 56 -8.30 3.34 -13.61
C GLU A 56 -8.12 4.87 -13.63
N GLN A 57 -6.92 5.37 -13.34
CA GLN A 57 -6.61 6.81 -13.38
C GLN A 57 -6.22 7.32 -14.79
N ALA A 58 -5.88 6.41 -15.70
CA ALA A 58 -5.46 6.74 -17.07
C ALA A 58 -6.61 6.62 -18.10
N ALA A 59 -7.78 6.16 -17.66
CA ALA A 59 -9.03 6.11 -18.42
C ALA A 59 -9.90 7.35 -18.10
#